data_AF-A0A2S4VU73-F1
#
_entry.id   AF-A0A2S4VU73-F1
#
_cell.length_a   1.000
_cell.length_b   1.000
_cell.length_c   1.000
_cell.angle_alpha   90.00
_cell.angle_beta   90.00
_cell.angle_gamma   90.00
#
_symmetry.space_group_name_H-M   'P 1'
#
loop_
_entity.id
_entity.type
_entity.pdbx_description
1 polymer ?
#
loop_
_entity_poly.entity_id
_entity_poly.type
_entity_poly.pdbx_seq_one_letter_code
_entity_poly.pdbx_strand_id
1 'polypeptide(L)'
;MCIQNTPKISDISEKILYIGKVIQTFGLDPKRFITAFLQSTHEQIVLNRHLWGAPIGWALNFKVLDSIKQLLGRPPKGNLDGKPTFSQRQRKY
;
A
#
# COMPACT_ATOMS: atom_id res chain seq x y z
N MET A 1 -4.90 18.80 12.21
CA MET A 1 -5.63 18.32 13.40
C MET A 1 -4.71 17.47 14.24
N CYS A 2 -4.46 17.84 15.49
CA CYS A 2 -3.68 17.02 16.42
C CYS A 2 -4.60 15.96 17.02
N ILE A 3 -4.33 14.68 16.78
CA ILE A 3 -5.06 13.58 17.43
C ILE A 3 -4.56 13.55 18.88
N GLN A 4 -5.32 14.13 19.81
CA GLN A 4 -4.85 14.36 21.19
C GLN A 4 -4.67 13.09 22.03
N ASN A 5 -4.79 11.89 21.45
CA ASN A 5 -4.67 10.62 22.15
C ASN A 5 -3.92 9.54 21.34
N THR A 6 -2.98 9.92 20.46
CA THR A 6 -2.17 8.91 19.78
C THR A 6 -1.23 8.21 20.78
N PRO A 7 -1.31 6.87 20.92
CA PRO A 7 -0.38 6.14 21.76
C PRO A 7 1.06 6.36 21.27
N LYS A 8 1.98 6.54 22.22
CA LYS A 8 3.42 6.62 21.90
C LYS A 8 3.91 5.23 21.55
N ILE A 9 3.92 4.93 20.26
CA ILE A 9 4.42 3.67 19.71
C ILE A 9 5.79 3.94 19.09
N SER A 10 6.83 3.22 19.52
CA SER A 10 8.18 3.34 18.96
C SER A 10 8.38 2.44 17.75
N ASP A 11 7.90 1.20 17.82
CA ASP A 11 8.08 0.18 16.78
C ASP A 11 7.18 0.39 15.55
N ILE A 12 7.71 0.11 14.37
CA ILE A 12 6.98 0.27 13.11
C ILE A 12 5.89 -0.78 12.94
N SER A 13 6.13 -2.01 13.41
CA SER A 13 5.16 -3.11 13.30
C SER A 13 3.97 -2.85 14.21
N GLU A 14 4.22 -2.37 15.43
CA GLU A 14 3.16 -1.94 16.35
C GLU A 14 2.32 -0.80 15.76
N LYS A 15 2.94 0.17 15.07
CA LYS A 15 2.20 1.24 14.37
C LYS A 15 1.30 0.69 13.28
N ILE A 16 1.81 -0.25 12.47
CA ILE A 16 1.04 -0.88 11.38
C ILE A 16 -0.14 -1.67 11.97
N LEU A 17 0.08 -2.45 13.02
CA LEU A 17 -0.97 -3.21 13.69
C LEU A 17 -2.04 -2.30 14.30
N TYR A 18 -1.64 -1.18 14.91
CA TYR A 18 -2.55 -0.20 15.47
C TYR A 18 -3.44 0.42 14.39
N ILE A 19 -2.85 0.90 13.29
CA ILE A 19 -3.60 1.47 12.16
C ILE A 19 -4.55 0.43 11.57
N GLY A 20 -4.09 -0.82 11.42
CA GLY A 20 -4.92 -1.93 10.95
C GLY A 20 -6.16 -2.14 11.82
N LYS A 21 -6.00 -2.12 13.15
CA LYS A 21 -7.13 -2.20 14.09
C LYS A 21 -8.08 -1.02 13.94
N VAL A 22 -7.57 0.21 13.85
CA VAL A 22 -8.39 1.41 13.70
C VAL A 22 -9.24 1.34 12.42
N ILE A 23 -8.64 0.98 11.29
CA ILE A 23 -9.35 0.85 10.02
C ILE A 23 -10.45 -0.22 10.11
N GLN A 24 -10.17 -1.36 10.76
CA GLN A 24 -11.18 -2.41 10.98
C GLN A 24 -12.34 -1.95 11.87
N THR A 25 -12.10 -1.14 12.91
CA THR A 25 -13.16 -0.61 13.77
C THR A 25 -14.17 0.24 12.99
N PHE A 26 -13.74 0.86 11.88
CA PHE A 26 -14.61 1.61 10.98
C PHE A 26 -15.24 0.75 9.86
N GLY A 27 -15.11 -0.59 9.92
CA GLY A 27 -15.66 -1.49 8.91
C GLY A 27 -14.94 -1.44 7.57
N LEU A 28 -13.72 -0.89 7.54
CA LEU A 28 -12.89 -0.81 6.35
C LEU A 28 -11.82 -1.91 6.38
N ASP A 29 -11.39 -2.32 5.19
CA ASP A 29 -10.14 -3.04 5.00
C ASP A 29 -9.09 -2.09 4.37
N PRO A 30 -7.79 -2.42 4.42
CA PRO A 30 -6.76 -1.55 3.89
C PRO A 30 -6.95 -1.16 2.42
N LYS A 31 -7.51 -2.05 1.58
CA LYS A 31 -7.77 -1.75 0.17
C LYS A 31 -8.91 -0.74 0.06
N ARG A 32 -10.03 -0.98 0.74
CA ARG A 32 -11.18 -0.04 0.76
C ARG A 32 -10.77 1.33 1.28
N PHE A 33 -9.95 1.38 2.33
CA PHE A 33 -9.42 2.64 2.86
C PHE A 33 -8.61 3.40 1.81
N ILE A 34 -7.63 2.74 1.17
CA ILE A 34 -6.78 3.37 0.14
C ILE A 34 -7.63 3.83 -1.04
N THR A 35 -8.55 2.99 -1.53
CA THR A 35 -9.45 3.35 -2.64
C THR A 35 -10.31 4.56 -2.31
N ALA A 36 -10.96 4.58 -1.15
CA ALA A 36 -11.77 5.70 -0.70
C ALA A 36 -10.93 6.98 -0.52
N PHE A 37 -9.73 6.85 0.05
CA PHE A 37 -8.80 7.96 0.23
C PHE A 37 -8.37 8.57 -1.12
N LEU A 38 -8.12 7.74 -2.14
CA LEU A 38 -7.72 8.20 -3.48
C LEU A 38 -8.89 8.83 -4.25
N GLN A 39 -10.11 8.32 -4.09
CA GLN A 39 -11.30 8.77 -4.83
C GLN A 39 -12.05 9.93 -4.16
N SER A 40 -11.79 10.20 -2.88
CA SER A 40 -12.49 11.25 -2.15
C SER A 40 -12.21 12.65 -2.72
N THR A 41 -13.30 13.40 -2.88
CA THR A 41 -13.33 14.82 -3.26
C THR A 41 -13.37 15.75 -2.05
N HIS A 42 -13.37 15.21 -0.83
CA HIS A 42 -13.37 16.01 0.40
C HIS A 42 -12.09 16.86 0.48
N GLU A 43 -12.23 18.17 0.64
CA GLU A 43 -11.16 19.17 0.51
C GLU A 43 -9.91 18.81 1.33
N GLN A 44 -10.08 18.49 2.62
CA GLN A 44 -8.95 18.11 3.49
C GLN A 44 -8.25 16.81 3.05
N ILE A 45 -8.99 15.86 2.46
CA ILE A 45 -8.42 14.61 1.96
C ILE A 45 -7.64 14.87 0.66
N VAL A 46 -8.18 15.74 -0.20
CA VAL A 46 -7.50 16.22 -1.40
C VAL A 46 -6.17 16.91 -1.04
N LEU A 47 -6.16 17.79 -0.04
CA LEU A 47 -4.95 18.45 0.45
C LEU A 47 -3.92 17.44 0.99
N ASN A 48 -4.35 16.49 1.81
CA ASN A 48 -3.45 15.44 2.34
C ASN A 48 -2.85 14.57 1.23
N ARG A 49 -3.61 14.30 0.16
CA ARG A 49 -3.13 13.55 -1.00
C ARG A 49 -2.11 14.34 -1.83
N HIS A 50 -2.22 15.67 -1.91
CA HIS A 50 -1.20 16.49 -2.58
C HIS A 50 0.18 16.36 -1.91
N LEU A 51 0.22 16.15 -0.59
CA LEU A 51 1.49 15.90 0.12
C LEU A 51 2.17 14.58 -0.32
N TRP A 52 1.43 13.62 -0.87
CA TRP A 52 2.02 12.40 -1.45
C TRP A 52 2.75 12.67 -2.77
N GLY A 53 2.34 13.72 -3.49
CA GLY A 53 3.00 14.19 -4.71
C GLY A 53 4.21 15.09 -4.44
N ALA A 54 4.40 15.56 -3.20
CA ALA A 54 5.57 16.33 -2.82
C ALA A 54 6.85 15.49 -2.95
N PRO A 55 8.05 16.09 -3.12
CA PRO A 55 9.30 15.36 -3.31
C PRO A 55 9.56 14.27 -2.26
N ILE A 56 9.13 14.48 -1.02
CA ILE A 56 9.23 13.51 0.07
C ILE A 56 8.25 12.33 -0.05
N GLY A 57 7.06 12.56 -0.61
CA GLY A 57 6.04 11.53 -0.85
C GLY A 57 6.32 10.68 -2.09
N TRP A 58 6.95 11.27 -3.11
CA TRP A 58 7.19 10.59 -4.40
C TRP A 58 8.11 9.37 -4.29
N ALA A 59 9.18 9.46 -3.48
CA ALA A 59 10.08 8.33 -3.23
C ALA A 59 9.38 7.15 -2.51
N LEU A 60 8.39 7.43 -1.66
CA LEU A 60 7.62 6.42 -0.96
C LEU A 60 6.58 5.75 -1.88
N ASN A 61 6.02 6.49 -2.84
CA ASN A 61 5.11 5.92 -3.84
C ASN A 61 5.78 4.84 -4.70
N PHE A 62 7.04 5.04 -5.11
CA PHE A 62 7.79 4.00 -5.82
C PHE A 62 8.02 2.77 -4.95
N LYS A 63 8.32 2.92 -3.65
CA LYS A 63 8.46 1.78 -2.73
C LYS A 63 7.15 1.01 -2.56
N VAL A 64 6.00 1.69 -2.55
CA VAL A 64 4.67 1.04 -2.52
C VAL A 64 4.44 0.24 -3.81
N LEU A 65 4.67 0.85 -4.97
CA LEU A 65 4.53 0.17 -6.27
C LEU A 65 5.48 -1.03 -6.38
N ASP A 66 6.72 -0.89 -5.91
CA ASP A 66 7.69 -1.97 -5.90
C ASP A 66 7.27 -3.10 -4.96
N SER A 67 6.79 -2.78 -3.75
CA SER A 67 6.26 -3.76 -2.80
C SER A 67 5.05 -4.51 -3.38
N ILE A 68 4.15 -3.82 -4.10
CA ILE A 68 3.02 -4.44 -4.79
C ILE A 68 3.53 -5.37 -5.90
N LYS A 69 4.50 -4.94 -6.71
CA LYS A 69 5.11 -5.78 -7.75
C LYS A 69 5.77 -7.02 -7.15
N GLN A 70 6.48 -6.89 -6.05
CA GLN A 70 7.09 -8.03 -5.35
C GLN A 70 6.05 -8.99 -4.79
N LEU A 71 4.92 -8.47 -4.27
CA LEU A 71 3.83 -9.30 -3.76
C LEU A 71 3.14 -10.07 -4.89
N LEU A 72 2.87 -9.42 -6.03
CA LEU A 72 2.22 -10.02 -7.19
C LEU A 72 3.15 -10.91 -8.01
N GLY A 73 4.45 -10.61 -7.99
CA GLY A 73 5.51 -11.32 -8.70
C GLY A 73 6.07 -12.53 -7.94
N ARG A 74 5.63 -12.77 -6.69
CA ARG A 74 5.92 -14.03 -6.01
C ARG A 74 5.07 -15.13 -6.66
N PRO A 75 5.66 -16.12 -7.34
CA PRO A 75 4.90 -17.29 -7.73
C PRO A 75 4.34 -17.93 -6.45
N PRO A 76 3.13 -18.51 -6.48
CA PRO A 76 2.68 -19.35 -5.37
C PRO A 76 3.80 -20.36 -5.09
N LYS A 77 4.14 -20.52 -3.81
CA LYS A 77 5.16 -21.47 -3.34
C LYS A 77 4.59 -22.89 -3.51
N GLY A 78 4.39 -23.28 -4.76
CA GLY A 78 4.17 -24.66 -5.17
C GLY A 78 5.53 -25.32 -5.14
N ASN A 79 5.68 -26.31 -4.29
CA ASN A 79 6.71 -27.33 -4.47
C ASN A 79 6.55 -27.87 -5.90
N LEU A 80 7.44 -27.46 -6.80
CA LEU A 80 7.58 -28.07 -8.11
C LEU A 80 9.07 -28.27 -8.34
N ASP A 81 9.53 -29.44 -7.90
CA ASP A 81 10.55 -30.16 -8.62
C ASP A 81 10.20 -30.14 -10.12
N GLY A 82 11.06 -29.57 -10.94
CA GLY A 82 11.01 -29.75 -12.39
C GLY A 82 10.58 -28.53 -13.22
N LYS A 83 11.59 -27.72 -13.57
CA LYS A 83 11.76 -26.90 -14.79
C LYS A 83 10.97 -25.57 -14.94
N PRO A 84 11.68 -24.45 -15.21
CA PRO A 84 11.03 -23.24 -15.70
C PRO A 84 10.79 -23.39 -17.22
N THR A 85 9.55 -23.21 -17.65
CA THR A 85 9.23 -22.95 -19.06
C THR A 85 8.56 -21.59 -19.14
N PHE A 86 9.37 -20.53 -19.29
CA PHE A 86 8.89 -19.26 -19.84
C PHE A 86 9.44 -19.14 -21.26
N SER A 87 8.66 -19.62 -22.22
CA SER A 87 8.89 -19.42 -23.65
C SER A 87 7.86 -18.43 -24.18
N GLN A 88 8.37 -17.27 -24.60
CA GLN A 88 7.85 -16.39 -25.64
C GLN A 88 6.51 -15.68 -25.35
N ARG A 89 6.28 -14.43 -25.79
CA ARG A 89 6.60 -13.92 -27.13
C ARG A 89 6.50 -12.39 -27.11
N GLN A 90 7.47 -11.72 -27.71
CA GLN A 90 7.33 -10.34 -28.12
C GLN A 90 6.14 -10.19 -29.09
N ARG A 91 5.41 -9.08 -28.98
CA ARG A 91 4.71 -8.47 -30.11
C ARG A 91 5.09 -6.99 -30.16
N LYS A 92 5.94 -6.67 -31.14
CA LYS A 92 5.96 -5.36 -31.80
C LYS A 92 4.57 -5.10 -32.38
N TYR A 93 4.04 -3.89 -32.17
CA TYR A 93 3.45 -3.05 -33.22
C TYR A 93 3.65 -1.60 -32.78
#